data_AF-A0A0B1SE21-F1
#
_entry.id   AF-A0A0B1SE21-F1
#
_cell.length_a   1.000
_cell.length_b   1.000
_cell.length_c   1.000
_cell.angle_alpha   90.00
_cell.angle_beta   90.00
_cell.angle_gamma   90.00
#
_symmetry.space_group_name_H-M   'P 1'
#
loop_
_entity.id
_entity.type
_entity.pdbx_description
1 polymer ?
#
loop_
_entity_poly.entity_id
_entity_poly.type
_entity_poly.pdbx_seq_one_letter_code
_entity_poly.pdbx_strand_id
1 'polypeptide(L)'
;LQAFLAEDKVAPVAKLCSILNSAAKIKRDFQIKKRACIRHLRRFESLEYKTLVENREKFNQVRAAMDMAKHDVKQAKTTEQIERRAVLYQEKVELFDEQCNKN
;
A
#
# COMPACT_ATOMS: atom_id res chain seq x y z
N LEU A 1 43.39 17.64 -24.65
CA LEU A 1 42.47 18.59 -25.32
C LEU A 1 43.23 19.76 -25.94
N GLN A 2 44.12 20.42 -25.21
CA GLN A 2 44.89 21.57 -25.70
C GLN A 2 45.84 21.25 -26.88
N ALA A 3 46.41 20.04 -26.92
CA ALA A 3 47.32 19.62 -27.99
C ALA A 3 46.65 19.26 -29.34
N PHE A 4 45.30 19.25 -29.42
CA PHE A 4 44.55 18.75 -30.58
C PHE A 4 43.48 19.72 -31.10
N LEU A 5 43.35 20.91 -30.49
CA LEU A 5 42.34 21.91 -30.85
C LEU A 5 43.04 23.22 -31.21
N ALA A 6 42.52 23.93 -32.22
CA ALA A 6 42.91 25.30 -32.47
C ALA A 6 42.66 26.16 -31.21
N GLU A 7 43.60 27.06 -30.87
CA GLU A 7 43.59 27.81 -29.60
C GLU A 7 42.28 28.57 -29.36
N ASP A 8 41.67 29.11 -30.42
CA ASP A 8 40.39 29.83 -30.38
C ASP A 8 39.18 28.94 -30.00
N LYS A 9 39.30 27.61 -30.19
CA LYS A 9 38.24 26.64 -29.88
C LYS A 9 38.37 26.01 -28.50
N VAL A 10 39.52 26.13 -27.84
CA VAL A 10 39.77 25.49 -26.53
C VAL A 10 38.78 25.99 -25.47
N ALA A 11 38.57 27.30 -25.36
CA ALA A 11 37.68 27.88 -24.34
C ALA A 11 36.18 27.57 -24.59
N PRO A 12 35.63 27.71 -25.82
CA PRO A 12 34.26 27.28 -26.11
C PRO A 12 34.01 25.79 -25.82
N VAL A 13 34.94 24.91 -26.22
CA VAL A 13 34.81 23.46 -25.97
C VAL A 13 34.86 23.15 -24.47
N ALA A 14 35.77 23.77 -23.72
CA ALA A 14 35.84 23.61 -22.27
C ALA A 14 34.54 24.05 -21.57
N LYS A 15 33.94 25.15 -22.02
CA LYS A 15 32.64 25.62 -21.52
C LYS A 15 31.52 24.62 -21.80
N LEU A 16 31.46 24.08 -23.01
CA LEU A 16 30.48 23.04 -23.37
C LEU A 16 30.65 21.77 -22.53
N CYS A 17 31.89 21.29 -22.34
CA CYS A 17 32.18 20.15 -21.47
C CYS A 17 31.70 20.39 -20.04
N SER A 18 31.91 21.59 -19.49
CA SER A 18 31.45 21.95 -18.16
C SER A 18 29.93 21.92 -18.03
N ILE A 19 29.21 22.47 -19.02
CA ILE A 19 27.74 22.45 -19.07
C ILE A 19 27.23 21.01 -19.14
N LEU A 20 27.80 20.19 -20.03
CA LEU A 20 27.40 18.79 -20.20
C LEU A 20 27.66 17.96 -18.94
N ASN A 21 28.79 18.18 -18.27
CA ASN A 21 29.10 17.53 -17.00
C ASN A 21 28.10 17.92 -15.90
N SER A 22 27.71 19.19 -15.85
CA SER A 22 26.72 19.69 -14.90
C SER A 22 25.33 19.09 -15.17
N ALA A 23 24.91 19.06 -16.44
CA ALA A 23 23.67 18.43 -16.86
C ALA A 23 23.65 16.92 -16.54
N ALA A 24 24.77 16.22 -16.74
CA ALA A 24 24.90 14.80 -16.43
C ALA A 24 24.75 14.53 -14.91
N LYS A 25 25.34 15.38 -14.06
CA LYS A 25 25.16 15.29 -12.59
C LYS A 25 23.71 15.47 -12.19
N ILE A 26 23.08 16.54 -12.67
CA ILE A 26 21.66 16.83 -12.39
C ILE A 26 20.78 15.65 -12.83
N LYS A 27 20.98 15.13 -14.06
CA LYS A 27 20.23 13.98 -14.56
C LYS A 27 20.41 12.74 -13.68
N ARG A 28 21.62 12.49 -13.18
CA ARG A 28 21.90 11.36 -12.28
C ARG A 28 21.15 11.51 -10.96
N ASP A 29 21.12 12.70 -10.37
CA ASP A 29 20.40 12.96 -9.12
C ASP A 29 18.89 12.78 -9.28
N PHE A 30 18.32 13.28 -10.38
CA PHE A 30 16.92 13.05 -10.72
C PHE A 30 16.60 11.57 -10.91
N GLN A 31 17.47 10.81 -11.56
CA GLN A 31 17.31 9.36 -11.73
C GLN A 31 17.30 8.62 -10.38
N ILE A 32 18.18 9.01 -9.45
CA ILE A 32 18.22 8.44 -8.10
C ILE A 32 16.90 8.72 -7.37
N LYS A 33 16.43 9.97 -7.37
CA LYS A 33 15.15 10.37 -6.75
C LYS A 33 13.97 9.62 -7.37
N LYS A 34 13.89 9.55 -8.70
CA LYS A 34 12.84 8.81 -9.42
C LYS A 34 12.82 7.33 -9.04
N ARG A 35 13.99 6.69 -8.97
CA ARG A 35 14.10 5.28 -8.51
C ARG A 35 13.65 5.12 -7.07
N ALA A 36 13.99 6.05 -6.18
CA ALA A 36 13.50 6.01 -4.80
C ALA A 36 11.96 6.06 -4.76
N CYS A 37 11.33 7.01 -5.47
CA CYS A 37 9.87 7.10 -5.55
C CYS A 37 9.22 5.80 -6.08
N ILE A 38 9.74 5.23 -7.17
CA ILE A 38 9.23 3.97 -7.72
C ILE A 38 9.35 2.82 -6.71
N ARG A 39 10.48 2.75 -5.97
CA ARG A 39 10.64 1.74 -4.92
C ARG A 39 9.62 1.92 -3.80
N HIS A 40 9.36 3.14 -3.37
CA HIS A 40 8.35 3.41 -2.34
C HIS A 40 6.95 2.99 -2.80
N LEU A 41 6.56 3.33 -4.02
CA LEU A 41 5.25 2.93 -4.57
C LEU A 41 5.11 1.40 -4.65
N ARG A 42 6.13 0.70 -5.16
CA ARG A 42 6.13 -0.77 -5.22
C ARG A 42 6.05 -1.39 -3.83
N ARG A 43 6.78 -0.84 -2.86
CA ARG A 43 6.75 -1.34 -1.47
C ARG A 43 5.38 -1.14 -0.85
N PHE A 44 4.79 0.05 -1.00
CA PHE A 44 3.44 0.35 -0.54
C PHE A 44 2.42 -0.65 -1.09
N GLU A 45 2.41 -0.86 -2.40
CA GLU A 45 1.52 -1.81 -3.06
C GLU A 45 1.70 -3.25 -2.52
N SER A 46 2.95 -3.71 -2.43
CA SER A 46 3.24 -5.09 -2.06
C SER A 46 3.04 -5.43 -0.57
N LEU A 47 3.14 -4.43 0.31
CA LEU A 47 3.12 -4.65 1.76
C LEU A 47 1.91 -3.99 2.42
N GLU A 48 1.86 -2.66 2.38
CA GLU A 48 0.89 -1.87 3.13
C GLU A 48 -0.51 -2.03 2.56
N TYR A 49 -0.64 -1.88 1.24
CA TYR A 49 -1.91 -2.05 0.55
C TYR A 49 -2.41 -3.49 0.64
N LYS A 50 -1.52 -4.47 0.41
CA LYS A 50 -1.88 -5.89 0.56
C LYS A 50 -2.41 -6.21 1.96
N THR A 51 -1.70 -5.78 3.00
CA THR A 51 -2.13 -5.96 4.39
C THR A 51 -3.49 -5.30 4.66
N LEU A 52 -3.69 -4.07 4.17
CA LEU A 52 -4.94 -3.36 4.33
C LEU A 52 -6.10 -4.07 3.64
N VAL A 53 -5.89 -4.58 2.42
CA VAL A 53 -6.90 -5.37 1.69
C VAL A 53 -7.22 -6.65 2.44
N GLU A 54 -6.21 -7.40 2.89
CA GLU A 54 -6.41 -8.64 3.66
C GLU A 54 -7.18 -8.40 4.96
N ASN A 55 -6.87 -7.32 5.68
CA ASN A 55 -7.58 -6.93 6.89
C ASN A 55 -9.03 -6.54 6.61
N ARG A 56 -9.28 -5.80 5.52
CA ARG A 56 -10.62 -5.43 5.07
C ARG A 56 -11.44 -6.66 4.69
N GLU A 57 -10.86 -7.61 3.95
CA GLU A 57 -11.54 -8.86 3.58
C GLU A 57 -11.90 -9.69 4.82
N LYS A 58 -10.97 -9.85 5.77
CA LYS A 58 -11.25 -10.53 7.06
C LYS A 58 -12.37 -9.85 7.82
N PHE A 59 -12.33 -8.53 7.93
CA PHE A 59 -13.39 -7.75 8.57
C PHE A 59 -14.75 -7.98 7.91
N ASN A 60 -14.81 -7.91 6.58
CA ASN A 60 -16.04 -8.14 5.82
C ASN A 60 -16.60 -9.56 6.03
N GLN A 61 -15.73 -10.57 6.11
CA GLN A 61 -16.14 -11.95 6.38
C GLN A 61 -16.74 -12.11 7.78
N VAL A 62 -16.10 -11.54 8.81
CA VAL A 62 -16.61 -11.59 10.19
C VAL A 62 -17.94 -10.85 10.31
N ARG A 63 -18.06 -9.66 9.69
CA ARG A 63 -19.32 -8.91 9.62
C ARG A 63 -20.43 -9.71 8.96
N ALA A 64 -20.16 -10.31 7.80
CA ALA A 64 -21.14 -11.12 7.09
C ALA A 64 -21.59 -12.34 7.91
N ALA A 65 -20.67 -13.01 8.59
CA ALA A 65 -20.99 -14.12 9.47
C ALA A 65 -21.89 -13.71 10.65
N MET A 66 -21.62 -12.54 11.25
CA MET A 66 -22.46 -11.97 12.31
C MET A 66 -23.86 -11.63 11.79
N ASP A 67 -23.97 -10.99 10.62
CA ASP A 67 -25.25 -10.64 10.01
C ASP A 67 -26.09 -11.88 9.66
N MET A 68 -25.46 -12.94 9.17
CA MET A 68 -26.13 -14.23 8.94
C MET A 68 -26.62 -14.85 10.26
N ALA A 69 -25.79 -14.91 11.29
CA ALA A 69 -26.19 -15.45 12.59
C ALA A 69 -27.37 -14.64 13.20
N LYS A 70 -27.33 -13.31 13.06
CA LYS A 70 -28.44 -12.43 13.46
C LYS A 70 -29.72 -12.74 12.69
N HIS A 71 -29.60 -12.99 11.38
CA HIS A 71 -30.73 -13.38 10.54
C HIS A 71 -31.33 -14.71 10.99
N ASP A 72 -30.48 -15.71 11.30
CA ASP A 72 -30.93 -17.01 11.76
C ASP A 72 -31.70 -16.94 13.09
N VAL A 73 -31.26 -16.09 14.03
CA VAL A 73 -32.01 -15.83 15.27
C VAL A 73 -33.40 -15.29 14.94
N LYS A 74 -33.51 -14.34 14.01
CA LYS A 74 -34.79 -13.76 13.60
C LYS A 74 -35.71 -14.76 12.89
N GLN A 75 -35.15 -15.76 12.21
CA GLN A 75 -35.91 -16.80 11.51
C GLN A 75 -36.32 -17.98 12.41
N ALA A 76 -35.86 -18.02 13.67
CA ALA A 76 -36.18 -19.09 14.60
C ALA A 76 -37.67 -19.05 15.01
N LYS A 77 -38.30 -20.22 15.11
CA LYS A 77 -39.75 -20.32 15.39
C LYS A 77 -40.06 -20.86 16.78
N THR A 78 -39.09 -21.47 17.45
CA THR A 78 -39.26 -22.03 18.80
C THR A 78 -38.26 -21.41 19.77
N THR A 79 -38.61 -21.38 21.05
CA THR A 79 -37.75 -20.84 22.11
C THR A 79 -36.39 -21.54 22.15
N GLU A 80 -36.38 -22.88 22.05
CA GLU A 80 -35.14 -23.67 22.02
C GLU A 80 -34.26 -23.37 20.79
N GLN A 81 -34.86 -23.02 19.64
CA GLN A 81 -34.11 -22.58 18.46
C GLN A 81 -33.54 -21.18 18.64
N ILE A 82 -34.31 -20.27 19.27
CA ILE A 82 -33.86 -18.91 19.57
C ILE A 82 -32.66 -18.96 20.50
N GLU A 83 -32.73 -19.71 21.60
CA GLU A 83 -31.64 -19.83 22.57
C GLU A 83 -30.36 -20.37 21.94
N ARG A 84 -30.45 -21.48 21.19
CA ARG A 84 -29.28 -22.06 20.50
C ARG A 84 -28.64 -21.10 19.50
N ARG A 85 -29.47 -20.40 18.70
CA ARG A 85 -28.96 -19.46 17.69
C ARG A 85 -28.45 -18.14 18.30
N ALA A 86 -29.02 -17.71 19.43
CA ALA A 86 -28.59 -16.52 20.14
C ALA A 86 -27.17 -16.68 20.69
N VAL A 87 -26.83 -17.88 21.19
CA VAL A 87 -25.44 -18.21 21.59
C VAL A 87 -24.49 -18.08 20.40
N LEU A 88 -24.82 -18.67 19.26
CA LEU A 88 -23.98 -18.56 18.05
C LEU A 88 -23.85 -17.12 17.55
N TYR A 89 -24.93 -16.33 17.61
CA TYR A 89 -24.87 -14.91 17.27
C TYR A 89 -23.95 -14.14 18.23
N GLN A 90 -24.05 -14.40 19.54
CA GLN A 90 -23.20 -13.78 20.55
C GLN A 90 -21.71 -14.07 20.31
N GLU A 91 -21.36 -15.32 19.99
CA GLU A 91 -19.99 -15.68 19.60
C GLU A 91 -19.50 -14.89 18.38
N LYS A 92 -20.37 -14.66 17.37
CA LYS A 92 -20.01 -13.86 16.19
C LYS A 92 -19.87 -12.37 16.51
N VAL A 93 -20.66 -11.84 17.44
CA VAL A 93 -20.53 -10.45 17.93
C VAL A 93 -19.18 -10.27 18.62
N GLU A 94 -18.78 -11.19 19.50
CA GLU A 94 -17.50 -11.13 20.19
C GLU A 94 -16.31 -11.14 19.20
N LEU A 95 -16.35 -12.03 18.20
CA LEU A 95 -15.34 -12.04 17.14
C LEU A 95 -15.33 -10.75 16.30
N PHE A 96 -16.49 -10.15 16.06
CA PHE A 96 -16.62 -8.88 15.35
C PHE A 96 -16.04 -7.72 16.17
N ASP A 97 -16.33 -7.67 17.47
CA ASP A 97 -15.84 -6.65 18.39
C ASP A 97 -14.33 -6.77 18.58
N GLU A 98 -13.79 -7.98 18.73
CA GLU A 98 -12.34 -8.23 18.73
C GLU A 98 -11.69 -7.70 17.45
N GLN A 99 -12.33 -7.91 16.30
CA GLN A 99 -11.79 -7.43 15.03
C GLN A 99 -11.87 -5.91 14.89
N CYS A 100 -12.88 -5.26 15.48
CA CYS A 100 -12.97 -3.79 15.55
C CYS A 100 -11.97 -3.17 16.52
N ASN A 101 -11.66 -3.87 17.61
CA ASN A 101 -10.80 -3.38 18.69
C ASN A 101 -9.30 -3.66 18.46
N LYS A 102 -8.95 -4.43 17.41
CA LYS A 102 -7.58 -4.53 16.89
C LYS A 102 -7.18 -3.23 16.19
N ASN A 103 -6.93 -2.19 16.99
CA ASN A 103 -6.20 -0.99 16.58
C ASN A 103 -4.79 -1.03 17.17
#